data_AF-A0AAF0RM58-F1
#
_entry.id   AF-A0AAF0RM58-F1
#
_cell.length_a   1.000
_cell.length_b   1.000
_cell.length_c   1.000
_cell.angle_alpha   90.00
_cell.angle_beta   90.00
_cell.angle_gamma   90.00
#
_symmetry.space_group_name_H-M   'P 1'
#
loop_
_entity.id
_entity.type
_entity.pdbx_description
1 polymer ?
#
loop_
_entity_poly.entity_id
_entity_poly.type
_entity_poly.pdbx_seq_one_letter_code
_entity_poly.pdbx_strand_id
1 'polypeptide(L)'
;MTITAPAPTTATVTGPPAASARVLRFDQMPSTCPTPEVATAARIDPFYAGLWAAGSQASWLSVDQAHAQQREGLGRLPAHLNLDRATALRRLTDAATLPKRLNAMATLDMWRTVTGEQAAALTGDTELAGKARAWTELFAAGVADTGIFSNGLYNTQGSSRGALYRPSRTTVFQQKVRPHLTYPEAVSVTGGYPWESGSQFDRHNLLAVELGLRAAEWCPGVGAVLGEKLSGFELLTHTGRADHTLGSTQAQADATIVRKDGLRIAVEMTASTGASFEAKVERWAKLLSHHRLADTGIVVVFVVAPRPDKTVAVKEVAVAVRKAVAKATRAYPGVNFDRTADRMFVAEWTSWFPAARQVDRAFMSLAAYRPSGPADQLWRPALLLEPAVVPFTASDTTAAAAVLRNASMLRGVPHWLRTSDTPILWPQKVSELGYPGLPVPAASRPETYKGKPLGAGHGVSGATRPPKRLRTTL
;
A
#
# COMPACT_ATOMS: atom_id res chain seq x y z
N MET A 1 45.19 35.32 -26.57
CA MET A 1 44.75 35.06 -25.18
C MET A 1 43.69 33.98 -25.27
N THR A 2 44.09 32.72 -25.10
CA THR A 2 43.23 31.55 -25.30
C THR A 2 42.83 31.04 -23.92
N ILE A 3 41.54 31.10 -23.61
CA ILE A 3 40.99 30.65 -22.32
C ILE A 3 40.67 29.17 -22.44
N THR A 4 41.47 28.33 -21.79
CA THR A 4 41.27 26.88 -21.70
C THR A 4 40.27 26.58 -20.59
N ALA A 5 39.16 25.90 -20.91
CA ALA A 5 38.19 25.42 -19.93
C ALA A 5 38.77 24.24 -19.12
N PRO A 6 38.45 24.11 -17.81
CA PRO A 6 38.94 23.00 -17.00
C PRO A 6 38.17 21.70 -17.31
N ALA A 7 38.91 20.58 -17.33
CA ALA A 7 38.38 19.25 -17.54
C ALA A 7 37.50 18.78 -16.36
N PRO A 8 36.48 17.93 -16.60
CA PRO A 8 35.61 17.42 -15.54
C PRO A 8 36.35 16.37 -14.68
N THR A 9 36.35 16.61 -13.37
CA THR A 9 36.90 15.72 -12.35
C THR A 9 36.06 14.45 -12.28
N THR A 10 36.63 13.32 -12.69
CA THR A 10 36.07 11.98 -12.43
C THR A 10 36.05 11.72 -10.93
N ALA A 11 34.85 11.71 -10.33
CA ALA A 11 34.66 11.26 -8.96
C ALA A 11 34.82 9.73 -8.90
N THR A 12 35.96 9.27 -8.41
CA THR A 12 36.21 7.89 -8.03
C THR A 12 35.33 7.56 -6.83
N VAL A 13 34.34 6.69 -7.02
CA VAL A 13 33.53 6.14 -5.92
C VAL A 13 34.46 5.26 -5.08
N THR A 14 34.88 5.79 -3.92
CA THR A 14 35.64 5.06 -2.91
C THR A 14 34.77 3.96 -2.28
N GLY A 15 35.39 2.84 -1.93
CA GLY A 15 34.74 1.64 -1.40
C GLY A 15 33.93 1.87 -0.12
N PRO A 16 33.16 0.86 0.33
CA PRO A 16 32.19 1.02 1.41
C PRO A 16 32.87 1.45 2.72
N PRO A 17 32.32 2.45 3.44
CA PRO A 17 32.84 2.86 4.73
C PRO A 17 32.69 1.74 5.78
N ALA A 18 33.51 1.82 6.85
CA ALA A 18 33.53 0.87 7.95
C ALA A 18 32.12 0.50 8.47
N ALA A 19 31.90 -0.80 8.70
CA ALA A 19 30.58 -1.42 8.86
C ALA A 19 29.70 -0.86 10.01
N SER A 20 30.26 -0.17 11.01
CA SER A 20 29.49 0.37 12.15
C SER A 20 28.80 1.70 11.87
N ALA A 21 29.22 2.48 10.87
CA ALA A 21 28.59 3.78 10.54
C ALA A 21 27.37 3.62 9.59
N ARG A 22 27.20 2.45 8.99
CA ARG A 22 26.23 2.17 7.93
C ARG A 22 24.88 1.70 8.46
N VAL A 23 24.84 1.03 9.62
CA VAL A 23 23.62 0.51 10.24
C VAL A 23 23.22 1.42 11.40
N LEU A 24 21.94 1.80 11.43
CA LEU A 24 21.35 2.66 12.45
C LEU A 24 20.20 1.92 13.14
N ARG A 25 19.87 2.31 14.37
CA ARG A 25 18.62 1.88 15.01
C ARG A 25 17.50 2.87 14.68
N PHE A 26 16.29 2.37 14.47
CA PHE A 26 15.15 3.25 14.19
C PHE A 26 14.83 4.22 15.34
N ASP A 27 15.08 3.83 16.59
CA ASP A 27 14.85 4.67 17.77
C ASP A 27 15.87 5.80 17.94
N GLN A 28 16.94 5.82 17.13
CA GLN A 28 17.98 6.84 17.14
C GLN A 28 17.85 7.85 16.00
N MET A 29 16.83 7.70 15.16
CA MET A 29 16.63 8.54 13.98
C MET A 29 15.30 9.32 14.13
N PRO A 30 15.16 10.51 13.52
CA PRO A 30 13.88 11.24 13.52
C PRO A 30 12.86 10.60 12.58
N SER A 31 11.80 10.00 13.14
CA SER A 31 10.71 9.40 12.36
C SER A 31 9.83 10.46 11.70
N THR A 32 9.41 10.24 10.45
CA THR A 32 8.37 11.08 9.81
C THR A 32 6.95 10.63 10.16
N CYS A 33 6.78 9.46 10.78
CA CYS A 33 5.50 9.05 11.35
C CYS A 33 5.20 9.92 12.58
N PRO A 34 4.12 10.72 12.58
CA PRO A 34 3.82 11.63 13.68
C PRO A 34 3.17 10.93 14.87
N THR A 35 3.04 9.59 14.84
CA THR A 35 2.43 8.76 15.88
C THR A 35 3.47 7.80 16.47
N PRO A 36 4.25 8.23 17.49
CA PRO A 36 5.41 7.48 17.98
C PRO A 36 5.09 6.08 18.48
N GLU A 37 3.90 5.87 19.06
CA GLU A 37 3.45 4.61 19.64
C GLU A 37 3.33 3.49 18.62
N VAL A 38 3.15 3.86 17.35
CA VAL A 38 3.02 2.94 16.21
C VAL A 38 4.02 3.28 15.11
N ALA A 39 5.11 4.00 15.42
CA ALA A 39 6.25 4.17 14.52
C ALA A 39 7.04 2.87 14.38
N THR A 40 7.88 2.74 13.34
CA THR A 40 8.61 1.49 13.06
C THR A 40 9.44 0.99 14.24
N ALA A 41 10.01 1.89 15.04
CA ALA A 41 10.76 1.53 16.24
C ALA A 41 9.91 0.87 17.35
N ALA A 42 8.61 1.17 17.41
CA ALA A 42 7.70 0.74 18.47
C ALA A 42 6.87 -0.52 18.11
N ARG A 43 6.53 -0.70 16.83
CA ARG A 43 5.74 -1.84 16.34
C ARG A 43 6.49 -3.18 16.45
N ILE A 44 5.74 -4.27 16.44
CA ILE A 44 6.31 -5.61 16.24
C ILE A 44 6.90 -5.70 14.84
N ASP A 45 8.13 -6.20 14.73
CA ASP A 45 8.77 -6.49 13.46
C ASP A 45 8.28 -7.85 12.93
N PRO A 46 7.41 -7.91 11.90
CA PRO A 46 6.86 -9.17 11.41
C PRO A 46 7.92 -10.09 10.80
N PHE A 47 9.08 -9.57 10.38
CA PHE A 47 10.15 -10.40 9.85
C PHE A 47 10.94 -11.07 10.98
N TYR A 48 11.37 -10.29 11.97
CA TYR A 48 12.29 -10.75 13.02
C TYR A 48 11.63 -11.30 14.29
N ALA A 49 10.34 -11.03 14.54
CA ALA A 49 9.69 -11.43 15.80
C ALA A 49 9.29 -12.92 15.89
N GLY A 50 9.80 -13.78 15.00
CA GLY A 50 9.56 -15.23 15.05
C GLY A 50 8.11 -15.65 14.78
N LEU A 51 7.29 -14.76 14.20
CA LEU A 51 5.84 -14.95 14.02
C LEU A 51 5.49 -16.07 13.03
N TRP A 52 6.45 -16.50 12.21
CA TRP A 52 6.28 -17.43 11.09
C TRP A 52 6.92 -18.80 11.33
N ALA A 53 7.20 -19.15 12.59
CA ALA A 53 7.84 -20.41 12.93
C ALA A 53 7.04 -21.63 12.45
N ALA A 54 5.70 -21.58 12.56
CA ALA A 54 4.80 -22.65 12.15
C ALA A 54 4.39 -22.62 10.65
N GLY A 55 4.84 -21.63 9.88
CA GLY A 55 4.48 -21.48 8.46
C GLY A 55 4.22 -20.03 8.06
N SER A 56 3.72 -19.84 6.84
CA SER A 56 3.41 -18.52 6.23
C SER A 56 1.94 -18.11 6.36
N GLN A 57 1.19 -18.78 7.24
CA GLN A 57 -0.25 -18.60 7.42
C GLN A 57 -0.55 -18.39 8.90
N ALA A 58 -1.53 -17.54 9.17
CA ALA A 58 -2.10 -17.35 10.50
C ALA A 58 -3.30 -18.27 10.74
N SER A 59 -3.71 -18.40 11.99
CA SER A 59 -4.99 -19.00 12.36
C SER A 59 -6.06 -17.92 12.29
N TRP A 60 -7.14 -18.19 11.55
CA TRP A 60 -8.18 -17.22 11.25
C TRP A 60 -9.53 -17.66 11.82
N LEU A 61 -10.31 -16.68 12.24
CA LEU A 61 -11.67 -16.85 12.72
C LEU A 61 -12.59 -15.87 11.99
N SER A 62 -13.57 -16.42 11.27
CA SER A 62 -14.71 -15.65 10.76
C SER A 62 -15.87 -15.67 11.77
N VAL A 63 -16.77 -14.70 11.68
CA VAL A 63 -17.95 -14.65 12.57
C VAL A 63 -18.84 -15.88 12.44
N ASP A 64 -19.04 -16.39 11.22
CA ASP A 64 -19.87 -17.57 10.97
C ASP A 64 -19.23 -18.83 11.56
N GLN A 65 -17.91 -18.97 11.43
CA GLN A 65 -17.14 -20.07 12.04
C GLN A 65 -17.19 -20.00 13.57
N ALA A 66 -17.05 -18.80 14.16
CA ALA A 66 -17.13 -18.62 15.59
C ALA A 66 -18.48 -19.04 16.16
N HIS A 67 -19.57 -18.64 15.50
CA HIS A 67 -20.92 -19.03 15.90
C HIS A 67 -21.16 -20.53 15.72
N ALA A 68 -20.62 -21.16 14.67
CA ALA A 68 -20.68 -22.60 14.50
C ALA A 68 -19.95 -23.34 15.63
N GLN A 69 -18.72 -22.94 15.96
CA GLN A 69 -17.95 -23.53 17.06
C GLN A 69 -18.63 -23.34 18.42
N GLN A 70 -19.27 -22.19 18.67
CA GLN A 70 -20.04 -21.95 19.89
C GLN A 70 -21.27 -22.87 20.00
N ARG A 71 -22.00 -23.11 18.90
CA ARG A 71 -23.16 -24.02 18.89
C ARG A 71 -22.76 -25.45 19.22
N GLU A 72 -21.60 -25.88 18.74
CA GLU A 72 -21.03 -27.21 19.03
C GLU A 72 -20.31 -27.29 20.39
N GLY A 73 -20.28 -26.20 21.18
CA GLY A 73 -19.63 -26.18 22.48
C GLY A 73 -18.10 -26.23 22.45
N LEU A 74 -17.48 -26.01 21.29
CA LEU A 74 -16.01 -26.08 21.11
C LEU A 74 -15.26 -24.85 21.69
N GLY A 75 -15.98 -23.79 22.04
CA GLY A 75 -15.39 -22.59 22.62
C GLY A 75 -16.40 -21.46 22.82
N ARG A 76 -15.91 -20.32 23.33
CA ARG A 76 -16.70 -19.08 23.46
C ARG A 76 -15.96 -17.93 22.78
N LEU A 77 -16.71 -17.02 22.17
CA LEU A 77 -16.15 -15.78 21.67
C LEU A 77 -15.55 -14.97 22.83
N PRO A 78 -14.33 -14.41 22.67
CA PRO A 78 -13.78 -13.45 23.62
C PRO A 78 -14.75 -12.27 23.83
N ALA A 79 -14.84 -11.75 25.05
CA ALA A 79 -15.79 -10.67 25.39
C ALA A 79 -15.70 -9.45 24.46
N HIS A 80 -14.48 -9.08 24.04
CA HIS A 80 -14.26 -7.96 23.12
C HIS A 80 -14.70 -8.22 21.68
N LEU A 81 -15.00 -9.46 21.28
CA LEU A 81 -15.57 -9.82 19.98
C LEU A 81 -17.05 -10.21 20.07
N ASN A 82 -17.57 -10.34 21.29
CA ASN A 82 -18.95 -10.73 21.55
C ASN A 82 -19.88 -9.51 21.44
N LEU A 83 -20.23 -9.14 20.20
CA LEU A 83 -21.17 -8.08 19.88
C LEU A 83 -22.26 -8.62 18.97
N ASP A 84 -23.51 -8.22 19.19
CA ASP A 84 -24.61 -8.61 18.31
C ASP A 84 -24.50 -7.96 16.93
N ARG A 85 -24.83 -8.73 15.89
CA ARG A 85 -24.68 -8.31 14.49
C ARG A 85 -25.52 -7.08 14.13
N ALA A 86 -26.71 -6.93 14.70
CA ALA A 86 -27.60 -5.80 14.41
C ALA A 86 -27.01 -4.48 14.94
N THR A 87 -26.50 -4.48 16.17
CA THR A 87 -25.78 -3.35 16.77
C THR A 87 -24.53 -3.05 16.00
N ALA A 88 -23.75 -4.06 15.59
CA ALA A 88 -22.55 -3.87 14.79
C ALA A 88 -22.88 -3.14 13.48
N LEU A 89 -23.86 -3.62 12.70
CA LEU A 89 -24.27 -3.00 11.44
C LEU A 89 -24.75 -1.55 11.64
N ARG A 90 -25.60 -1.29 12.65
CA ARG A 90 -26.06 0.07 12.97
C ARG A 90 -24.87 1.02 13.20
N ARG A 91 -23.86 0.58 13.97
CA ARG A 91 -22.67 1.39 14.27
C ARG A 91 -21.71 1.56 13.09
N LEU A 92 -21.66 0.59 12.18
CA LEU A 92 -20.92 0.71 10.92
C LEU A 92 -21.54 1.75 9.97
N THR A 93 -22.82 2.07 10.14
CA THR A 93 -23.55 3.03 9.28
C THR A 93 -23.84 4.37 9.95
N ASP A 94 -23.54 4.50 11.25
CA ASP A 94 -23.76 5.73 12.02
C ASP A 94 -22.68 6.79 11.69
N ALA A 95 -23.13 7.97 11.27
CA ALA A 95 -22.27 9.07 10.86
C ALA A 95 -21.30 9.53 11.97
N ALA A 96 -21.66 9.38 13.25
CA ALA A 96 -20.81 9.80 14.37
C ALA A 96 -19.57 8.89 14.52
N THR A 97 -19.72 7.59 14.28
CA THR A 97 -18.66 6.59 14.46
C THR A 97 -17.95 6.23 13.17
N LEU A 98 -18.60 6.46 12.02
CA LEU A 98 -18.17 6.06 10.68
C LEU A 98 -16.71 6.41 10.35
N PRO A 99 -16.16 7.62 10.65
CA PRO A 99 -14.80 7.96 10.23
C PRO A 99 -13.72 6.96 10.69
N LYS A 100 -13.80 6.49 11.95
CA LYS A 100 -12.87 5.48 12.49
C LYS A 100 -13.05 4.11 11.84
N ARG A 101 -14.26 3.78 11.39
CA ARG A 101 -14.55 2.50 10.72
C ARG A 101 -14.10 2.52 9.27
N LEU A 102 -14.22 3.68 8.61
CA LEU A 102 -13.64 3.89 7.28
C LEU A 102 -12.12 3.72 7.30
N ASN A 103 -11.43 4.18 8.37
CA ASN A 103 -9.99 3.94 8.55
C ASN A 103 -9.67 2.45 8.56
N ALA A 104 -10.33 1.68 9.44
CA ALA A 104 -10.14 0.23 9.52
C ALA A 104 -10.49 -0.49 8.20
N MET A 105 -11.62 -0.17 7.57
CA MET A 105 -12.02 -0.79 6.30
C MET A 105 -11.03 -0.50 5.17
N ALA A 106 -10.47 0.72 5.12
CA ALA A 106 -9.53 1.10 4.07
C ALA A 106 -8.19 0.37 4.18
N THR A 107 -7.72 0.07 5.39
CA THR A 107 -6.50 -0.75 5.54
C THR A 107 -6.75 -2.18 5.09
N LEU A 108 -7.89 -2.77 5.45
CA LEU A 108 -8.26 -4.12 5.02
C LEU A 108 -8.39 -4.23 3.50
N ASP A 109 -9.10 -3.30 2.87
CA ASP A 109 -9.37 -3.37 1.44
C ASP A 109 -8.10 -3.12 0.61
N MET A 110 -7.28 -2.15 1.01
CA MET A 110 -6.06 -1.80 0.27
C MET A 110 -4.94 -2.83 0.46
N TRP A 111 -4.75 -3.35 1.67
CA TRP A 111 -3.59 -4.15 2.05
C TRP A 111 -3.88 -5.63 2.31
N ARG A 112 -5.16 -6.04 2.28
CA ARG A 112 -5.66 -7.41 2.48
C ARG A 112 -5.45 -7.98 3.88
N THR A 113 -4.22 -8.03 4.39
CA THR A 113 -3.90 -8.58 5.71
C THR A 113 -3.00 -7.59 6.43
N VAL A 114 -3.41 -7.17 7.63
CA VAL A 114 -2.67 -6.20 8.46
C VAL A 114 -2.66 -6.62 9.92
N THR A 115 -1.65 -6.21 10.66
CA THR A 115 -1.74 -6.17 12.13
C THR A 115 -2.52 -4.93 12.58
N GLY A 116 -3.05 -4.95 13.81
CA GLY A 116 -3.62 -3.75 14.42
C GLY A 116 -2.64 -2.57 14.44
N GLU A 117 -1.38 -2.82 14.80
CA GLU A 117 -0.33 -1.78 14.87
C GLU A 117 -0.03 -1.18 13.49
N GLN A 118 -0.03 -2.00 12.44
CA GLN A 118 0.13 -1.53 11.06
C GLN A 118 -1.07 -0.69 10.62
N ALA A 119 -2.29 -1.13 10.93
CA ALA A 119 -3.49 -0.37 10.61
C ALA A 119 -3.48 1.00 11.31
N ALA A 120 -3.12 1.03 12.59
CA ALA A 120 -2.97 2.28 13.34
C ALA A 120 -1.91 3.21 12.73
N ALA A 121 -0.75 2.69 12.31
CA ALA A 121 0.29 3.47 11.65
C ALA A 121 -0.21 4.06 10.31
N LEU A 122 -0.85 3.23 9.48
CA LEU A 122 -1.39 3.67 8.19
C LEU A 122 -2.40 4.81 8.36
N THR A 123 -3.28 4.75 9.36
CA THR A 123 -4.41 5.66 9.48
C THR A 123 -4.21 6.81 10.48
N GLY A 124 -3.23 6.71 11.38
CA GLY A 124 -3.05 7.59 12.53
C GLY A 124 -4.06 7.33 13.66
N ASP A 125 -4.85 6.26 13.57
CA ASP A 125 -5.86 5.90 14.57
C ASP A 125 -5.27 4.87 15.54
N THR A 126 -4.66 5.36 16.63
CA THR A 126 -3.95 4.52 17.61
C THR A 126 -4.83 3.49 18.29
N GLU A 127 -6.16 3.68 18.33
CA GLU A 127 -7.08 2.69 18.89
C GLU A 127 -6.99 1.36 18.12
N LEU A 128 -6.73 1.40 16.80
CA LEU A 128 -6.62 0.22 15.94
C LEU A 128 -5.46 -0.71 16.32
N ALA A 129 -4.45 -0.22 17.04
CA ALA A 129 -3.31 -1.00 17.50
C ALA A 129 -3.71 -2.09 18.50
N GLY A 130 -4.84 -1.89 19.20
CA GLY A 130 -5.34 -2.80 20.22
C GLY A 130 -6.66 -3.47 19.85
N LYS A 131 -7.48 -3.72 20.89
CA LYS A 131 -8.83 -4.28 20.77
C LYS A 131 -9.84 -3.17 20.46
N ALA A 132 -9.65 -2.48 19.34
CA ALA A 132 -10.52 -1.37 18.94
C ALA A 132 -11.97 -1.83 18.76
N ARG A 133 -12.93 -0.96 19.14
CA ARG A 133 -14.35 -1.20 18.85
C ARG A 133 -14.62 -1.34 17.35
N ALA A 134 -13.85 -0.65 16.51
CA ALA A 134 -13.94 -0.77 15.06
C ALA A 134 -13.71 -2.22 14.59
N TRP A 135 -12.72 -2.92 15.16
CA TRP A 135 -12.45 -4.32 14.83
C TRP A 135 -13.58 -5.24 15.30
N THR A 136 -14.07 -5.04 16.52
CA THR A 136 -15.23 -5.77 17.06
C THR A 136 -16.45 -5.64 16.16
N GLU A 137 -16.76 -4.43 15.72
CA GLU A 137 -17.93 -4.14 14.89
C GLU A 137 -17.78 -4.70 13.47
N LEU A 138 -16.59 -4.59 12.86
CA LEU A 138 -16.31 -5.19 11.55
C LEU A 138 -16.38 -6.72 11.61
N PHE A 139 -15.84 -7.33 12.67
CA PHE A 139 -15.93 -8.78 12.89
C PHE A 139 -17.38 -9.23 13.08
N ALA A 140 -18.10 -8.65 14.04
CA ALA A 140 -19.48 -9.03 14.35
C ALA A 140 -20.44 -8.80 13.18
N ALA A 141 -20.19 -7.79 12.35
CA ALA A 141 -20.95 -7.58 11.12
C ALA A 141 -20.65 -8.60 10.02
N GLY A 142 -19.48 -9.26 10.07
CA GLY A 142 -18.97 -10.14 9.01
C GLY A 142 -18.24 -9.38 7.90
N VAL A 143 -17.73 -8.17 8.15
CA VAL A 143 -16.92 -7.40 7.20
C VAL A 143 -15.44 -7.78 7.29
N ALA A 144 -14.96 -8.16 8.47
CA ALA A 144 -13.58 -8.56 8.72
C ALA A 144 -13.49 -9.92 9.41
N ASP A 145 -12.46 -10.68 9.10
CA ASP A 145 -12.03 -11.81 9.93
C ASP A 145 -10.94 -11.33 10.91
N THR A 146 -10.82 -12.01 12.05
CA THR A 146 -9.75 -11.79 13.02
C THR A 146 -8.82 -13.01 13.05
N GLY A 147 -7.53 -12.79 13.26
CA GLY A 147 -6.54 -13.85 13.26
C GLY A 147 -5.45 -13.66 14.30
N ILE A 148 -4.74 -14.77 14.54
CA ILE A 148 -3.59 -14.85 15.43
C ILE A 148 -2.47 -15.65 14.77
N PHE A 149 -1.23 -15.38 15.15
CA PHE A 149 -0.11 -16.21 14.74
C PHE A 149 -0.18 -17.58 15.43
N SER A 150 -0.04 -18.65 14.65
CA SER A 150 0.03 -20.01 15.18
C SER A 150 1.39 -20.25 15.82
N ASN A 151 1.55 -19.90 17.10
CA ASN A 151 2.76 -20.19 17.86
C ASN A 151 2.41 -20.54 19.33
N GLY A 152 3.32 -21.26 20.00
CA GLY A 152 3.08 -21.77 21.36
C GLY A 152 2.95 -20.69 22.44
N LEU A 153 3.49 -19.48 22.21
CA LEU A 153 3.46 -18.39 23.20
C LEU A 153 2.18 -17.56 23.14
N TYR A 154 1.57 -17.40 21.96
CA TYR A 154 0.34 -16.61 21.79
C TYR A 154 -0.92 -17.36 22.24
N ASN A 155 -0.80 -18.66 22.58
CA ASN A 155 -1.83 -19.38 23.34
C ASN A 155 -1.92 -18.96 24.82
N THR A 156 -1.01 -18.09 25.30
CA THR A 156 -1.08 -17.50 26.64
C THR A 156 -1.72 -16.11 26.57
N GLN A 157 -2.78 -15.95 27.37
CA GLN A 157 -3.72 -14.83 27.33
C GLN A 157 -3.05 -13.45 27.50
N GLY A 158 -3.52 -12.45 26.75
CA GLY A 158 -3.48 -11.04 27.20
C GLY A 158 -2.97 -10.01 26.19
N SER A 159 -2.06 -10.36 25.28
CA SER A 159 -1.48 -9.35 24.37
C SER A 159 -2.44 -8.98 23.24
N SER A 160 -2.80 -7.69 23.14
CA SER A 160 -3.45 -7.14 21.95
C SER A 160 -2.49 -6.99 20.76
N ARG A 161 -1.18 -7.02 21.03
CA ARG A 161 -0.16 -6.90 19.99
C ARG A 161 -0.11 -8.19 19.17
N GLY A 162 -0.04 -8.06 17.85
CA GLY A 162 -0.02 -9.19 16.93
C GLY A 162 -1.40 -9.74 16.55
N ALA A 163 -2.50 -9.07 16.94
CA ALA A 163 -3.81 -9.34 16.35
C ALA A 163 -3.81 -9.01 14.86
N LEU A 164 -4.37 -9.91 14.06
CA LEU A 164 -4.42 -9.82 12.60
C LEU A 164 -5.84 -9.58 12.13
N TYR A 165 -5.97 -8.83 11.05
CA TYR A 165 -7.26 -8.53 10.44
C TYR A 165 -7.16 -8.65 8.92
N ARG A 166 -8.24 -9.14 8.30
CA ARG A 166 -8.40 -9.21 6.84
C ARG A 166 -9.86 -9.01 6.44
N PRO A 167 -10.17 -8.61 5.19
CA PRO A 167 -11.53 -8.65 4.68
C PRO A 167 -12.13 -10.05 4.82
N SER A 168 -13.34 -10.12 5.36
CA SER A 168 -14.10 -11.36 5.37
C SER A 168 -14.63 -11.66 3.97
N ARG A 169 -14.91 -12.94 3.69
CA ARG A 169 -15.40 -13.42 2.39
C ARG A 169 -16.89 -13.23 2.19
N THR A 170 -17.57 -12.49 3.07
CA THR A 170 -19.01 -12.24 2.97
C THR A 170 -19.33 -11.08 2.04
N THR A 171 -20.60 -10.95 1.65
CA THR A 171 -21.12 -9.84 0.85
C THR A 171 -21.56 -8.64 1.69
N VAL A 172 -21.32 -8.64 3.02
CA VAL A 172 -21.89 -7.66 3.95
C VAL A 172 -21.45 -6.24 3.62
N PHE A 173 -20.18 -6.04 3.28
CA PHE A 173 -19.70 -4.71 2.90
C PHE A 173 -20.53 -4.16 1.74
N GLN A 174 -20.66 -4.94 0.66
CA GLN A 174 -21.36 -4.52 -0.55
C GLN A 174 -22.87 -4.30 -0.32
N GLN A 175 -23.51 -5.17 0.45
CA GLN A 175 -24.96 -5.18 0.61
C GLN A 175 -25.47 -4.28 1.74
N LYS A 176 -24.68 -4.09 2.80
CA LYS A 176 -25.13 -3.46 4.05
C LYS A 176 -24.31 -2.25 4.48
N VAL A 177 -23.07 -2.09 4.02
CA VAL A 177 -22.23 -0.94 4.39
C VAL A 177 -22.17 0.08 3.24
N ARG A 178 -21.76 -0.37 2.05
CA ARG A 178 -21.58 0.45 0.84
C ARG A 178 -22.76 1.36 0.49
N PRO A 179 -24.04 0.94 0.65
CA PRO A 179 -25.19 1.81 0.36
C PRO A 179 -25.32 3.04 1.28
N HIS A 180 -24.69 3.02 2.46
CA HIS A 180 -24.74 4.12 3.42
C HIS A 180 -23.56 5.09 3.29
N LEU A 181 -22.60 4.78 2.42
CA LEU A 181 -21.42 5.60 2.17
C LEU A 181 -21.70 6.61 1.06
N THR A 182 -21.26 7.85 1.27
CA THR A 182 -21.19 8.81 0.17
C THR A 182 -20.14 8.36 -0.86
N TYR A 183 -20.18 8.90 -2.07
CA TYR A 183 -19.19 8.56 -3.09
C TYR A 183 -17.75 8.88 -2.64
N PRO A 184 -17.43 10.07 -2.08
CA PRO A 184 -16.09 10.34 -1.55
C PRO A 184 -15.67 9.37 -0.44
N GLU A 185 -16.57 9.01 0.48
CA GLU A 185 -16.27 8.05 1.55
C GLU A 185 -15.95 6.67 0.99
N ALA A 186 -16.75 6.19 0.03
CA ALA A 186 -16.52 4.90 -0.61
C ALA A 186 -15.19 4.87 -1.38
N VAL A 187 -14.85 5.93 -2.14
CA VAL A 187 -13.56 6.02 -2.83
C VAL A 187 -12.41 6.10 -1.84
N SER A 188 -12.55 6.83 -0.73
CA SER A 188 -11.50 6.90 0.30
C SER A 188 -11.16 5.55 0.93
N VAL A 189 -12.12 4.60 0.93
CA VAL A 189 -11.92 3.23 1.40
C VAL A 189 -11.40 2.33 0.29
N THR A 190 -11.97 2.43 -0.91
CA THR A 190 -11.82 1.40 -1.95
C THR A 190 -10.99 1.78 -3.17
N GLY A 191 -10.55 3.04 -3.25
CA GLY A 191 -9.97 3.60 -4.47
C GLY A 191 -10.96 3.67 -5.65
N GLY A 192 -12.25 3.44 -5.41
CA GLY A 192 -13.27 3.38 -6.47
C GLY A 192 -13.51 1.99 -7.06
N TYR A 193 -12.82 0.96 -6.54
CA TYR A 193 -12.93 -0.43 -7.01
C TYR A 193 -13.85 -1.28 -6.12
N PRO A 194 -14.37 -2.42 -6.59
CA PRO A 194 -15.17 -3.33 -5.77
C PRO A 194 -14.44 -3.79 -4.51
N TRP A 195 -15.16 -4.00 -3.41
CA TRP A 195 -14.58 -4.59 -2.19
C TRP A 195 -14.21 -6.04 -2.42
N GLU A 196 -13.01 -6.44 -2.01
CA GLU A 196 -12.45 -7.74 -2.35
C GLU A 196 -11.78 -8.41 -1.16
N SER A 197 -12.00 -9.71 -1.03
CA SER A 197 -11.40 -10.59 -0.03
C SER A 197 -10.40 -11.60 -0.61
N GLY A 198 -10.08 -11.49 -1.91
CA GLY A 198 -9.22 -12.42 -2.65
C GLY A 198 -7.73 -12.31 -2.29
N SER A 199 -6.96 -13.35 -2.66
CA SER A 199 -5.48 -13.47 -2.49
C SER A 199 -4.95 -13.12 -1.09
N GLN A 200 -5.02 -14.08 -0.17
CA GLN A 200 -4.62 -13.90 1.23
C GLN A 200 -3.30 -14.63 1.51
N PHE A 201 -2.18 -14.01 1.17
CA PHE A 201 -0.83 -14.49 1.48
C PHE A 201 -0.30 -13.81 2.73
N ASP A 202 -0.77 -14.23 3.91
CA ASP A 202 -0.58 -13.52 5.20
C ASP A 202 0.84 -12.97 5.41
N ARG A 203 1.87 -13.81 5.22
CA ARG A 203 3.26 -13.36 5.38
C ARG A 203 3.69 -12.32 4.36
N HIS A 204 3.33 -12.47 3.09
CA HIS A 204 3.69 -11.52 2.05
C HIS A 204 3.01 -10.18 2.32
N ASN A 205 1.71 -10.20 2.62
CA ASN A 205 0.92 -9.02 2.87
C ASN A 205 1.47 -8.24 4.09
N LEU A 206 1.72 -8.92 5.21
CA LEU A 206 2.28 -8.26 6.40
C LEU A 206 3.68 -7.68 6.17
N LEU A 207 4.53 -8.36 5.40
CA LEU A 207 5.87 -7.84 5.06
C LEU A 207 5.81 -6.68 4.06
N ALA A 208 4.90 -6.73 3.08
CA ALA A 208 4.69 -5.66 2.11
C ALA A 208 4.16 -4.39 2.80
N VAL A 209 3.21 -4.52 3.73
CA VAL A 209 2.73 -3.41 4.58
C VAL A 209 3.87 -2.82 5.39
N GLU A 210 4.67 -3.66 6.04
CA GLU A 210 5.80 -3.18 6.86
C GLU A 210 6.87 -2.48 6.03
N LEU A 211 7.25 -3.04 4.87
CA LEU A 211 8.17 -2.39 3.94
C LEU A 211 7.63 -1.04 3.47
N GLY A 212 6.34 -0.99 3.13
CA GLY A 212 5.64 0.22 2.72
C GLY A 212 5.67 1.30 3.81
N LEU A 213 5.35 0.94 5.05
CA LEU A 213 5.43 1.84 6.20
C LEU A 213 6.86 2.35 6.44
N ARG A 214 7.87 1.47 6.36
CA ARG A 214 9.29 1.86 6.50
C ARG A 214 9.73 2.80 5.40
N ALA A 215 9.33 2.55 4.16
CA ALA A 215 9.65 3.41 3.03
C ALA A 215 8.99 4.79 3.22
N ALA A 216 7.71 4.82 3.58
CA ALA A 216 7.00 6.06 3.89
C ALA A 216 7.62 6.84 5.06
N GLU A 217 8.16 6.13 6.06
CA GLU A 217 8.70 6.74 7.27
C GLU A 217 10.12 7.30 7.07
N TRP A 218 10.95 6.66 6.24
CA TRP A 218 12.40 6.92 6.21
C TRP A 218 12.98 7.31 4.86
N CYS A 219 12.21 7.20 3.76
CA CYS A 219 12.72 7.48 2.42
C CYS A 219 12.22 8.84 1.90
N PRO A 220 13.06 9.90 1.87
CA PRO A 220 12.62 11.26 1.54
C PRO A 220 12.14 11.42 0.09
N GLY A 221 12.51 10.52 -0.82
CA GLY A 221 12.05 10.50 -2.21
C GLY A 221 10.65 9.92 -2.43
N VAL A 222 10.04 9.34 -1.40
CA VAL A 222 8.71 8.72 -1.47
C VAL A 222 7.62 9.78 -1.30
N GLY A 223 6.64 9.76 -2.20
CA GLY A 223 5.45 10.61 -2.15
C GLY A 223 4.17 9.87 -1.75
N ALA A 224 4.07 8.57 -2.08
CA ALA A 224 2.95 7.73 -1.66
C ALA A 224 3.38 6.26 -1.58
N VAL A 225 2.62 5.47 -0.83
CA VAL A 225 2.74 4.01 -0.81
C VAL A 225 1.34 3.41 -0.90
N LEU A 226 1.18 2.42 -1.78
CA LEU A 226 -0.08 1.77 -2.11
C LEU A 226 0.02 0.26 -1.82
N GLY A 227 -1.05 -0.33 -1.30
CA GLY A 227 -1.15 -1.77 -1.11
C GLY A 227 -1.48 -2.53 -2.41
N GLU A 228 -1.47 -3.87 -2.31
CA GLU A 228 -1.69 -4.82 -3.41
C GLU A 228 -2.88 -4.45 -4.30
N LYS A 229 -4.03 -4.08 -3.70
CA LYS A 229 -5.25 -3.76 -4.44
C LYS A 229 -5.05 -2.68 -5.52
N LEU A 230 -4.19 -1.70 -5.24
CA LEU A 230 -3.91 -0.57 -6.13
C LEU A 230 -2.58 -0.72 -6.88
N SER A 231 -2.01 -1.92 -6.86
CA SER A 231 -0.71 -2.26 -7.44
C SER A 231 -0.83 -3.18 -8.66
N GLY A 232 -2.02 -3.25 -9.26
CA GLY A 232 -2.25 -3.89 -10.56
C GLY A 232 -1.68 -3.05 -11.70
N PHE A 233 -1.08 -3.68 -12.71
CA PHE A 233 -0.43 -2.99 -13.82
C PHE A 233 -1.33 -1.95 -14.49
N GLU A 234 -2.60 -2.26 -14.75
CA GLU A 234 -3.59 -1.35 -15.31
C GLU A 234 -3.80 -0.08 -14.46
N LEU A 235 -3.71 -0.20 -13.14
CA LEU A 235 -3.83 0.91 -12.19
C LEU A 235 -2.53 1.71 -12.07
N LEU A 236 -1.40 1.04 -12.30
CA LEU A 236 -0.08 1.66 -12.27
C LEU A 236 0.23 2.41 -13.56
N THR A 237 -0.33 2.03 -14.71
CA THR A 237 -0.18 2.83 -15.94
C THR A 237 -0.94 4.15 -15.81
N HIS A 238 -0.29 5.29 -16.14
CA HIS A 238 -0.94 6.60 -16.00
C HIS A 238 -2.02 6.89 -17.05
N THR A 239 -2.18 6.01 -18.05
CA THR A 239 -3.28 6.07 -19.02
C THR A 239 -4.61 5.63 -18.41
N GLY A 240 -4.59 4.95 -17.25
CA GLY A 240 -5.79 4.40 -16.59
C GLY A 240 -6.55 3.40 -17.46
N ARG A 241 -5.92 2.90 -18.52
CA ARG A 241 -6.54 2.09 -19.56
C ARG A 241 -5.94 0.69 -19.47
N ALA A 242 -6.79 -0.28 -19.17
CA ALA A 242 -6.36 -1.68 -19.15
C ALA A 242 -5.83 -2.07 -20.54
N ASP A 243 -4.59 -2.54 -20.58
CA ASP A 243 -4.05 -3.16 -21.80
C ASP A 243 -4.47 -4.64 -21.84
N HIS A 244 -5.51 -4.91 -22.61
CA HIS A 244 -6.04 -6.26 -22.79
C HIS A 244 -5.25 -7.11 -23.79
N THR A 245 -4.23 -6.55 -24.46
CA THR A 245 -3.42 -7.27 -25.46
C THR A 245 -2.56 -8.39 -24.86
N LEU A 246 -2.35 -8.38 -23.55
CA LEU A 246 -1.50 -9.33 -22.83
C LEU A 246 -2.25 -10.52 -22.20
N GLY A 247 -3.53 -10.71 -22.55
CA GLY A 247 -4.39 -11.74 -21.95
C GLY A 247 -4.83 -11.37 -20.53
N SER A 248 -5.81 -12.10 -19.98
CA SER A 248 -6.46 -11.83 -18.68
C SER A 248 -5.55 -12.00 -17.44
N THR A 249 -4.24 -11.91 -17.61
CA THR A 249 -3.21 -12.14 -16.61
C THR A 249 -2.68 -10.80 -16.08
N GLN A 250 -3.51 -10.06 -15.36
CA GLN A 250 -3.08 -8.81 -14.71
C GLN A 250 -1.90 -9.10 -13.77
N ALA A 251 -0.75 -8.48 -14.03
CA ALA A 251 0.35 -8.48 -13.07
C ALA A 251 -0.01 -7.53 -11.94
N GLN A 252 -0.01 -8.04 -10.72
CA GLN A 252 -0.31 -7.28 -9.52
C GLN A 252 0.86 -7.44 -8.56
N ALA A 253 1.46 -6.33 -8.17
CA ALA A 253 2.53 -6.31 -7.18
C ALA A 253 1.95 -6.37 -5.77
N ASP A 254 2.73 -6.84 -4.80
CA ASP A 254 2.30 -6.93 -3.39
C ASP A 254 2.15 -5.53 -2.75
N ALA A 255 2.91 -4.54 -3.26
CA ALA A 255 2.79 -3.13 -2.92
C ALA A 255 3.39 -2.25 -4.03
N THR A 256 3.13 -0.95 -3.97
CA THR A 256 3.78 0.04 -4.84
C THR A 256 4.29 1.22 -4.03
N ILE A 257 5.55 1.58 -4.24
CA ILE A 257 6.14 2.81 -3.72
C ILE A 257 6.17 3.84 -4.86
N VAL A 258 5.62 5.03 -4.63
CA VAL A 258 5.56 6.09 -5.63
C VAL A 258 6.54 7.19 -5.26
N ARG A 259 7.47 7.50 -6.16
CA ARG A 259 8.38 8.65 -6.04
C ARG A 259 7.64 9.97 -6.22
N LYS A 260 8.23 11.04 -5.70
CA LYS A 260 7.69 12.41 -5.84
C LYS A 260 7.56 12.89 -7.29
N ASP A 261 8.29 12.31 -8.23
CA ASP A 261 8.17 12.58 -9.67
C ASP A 261 7.14 11.69 -10.39
N GLY A 262 6.43 10.83 -9.66
CA GLY A 262 5.43 9.93 -10.20
C GLY A 262 5.95 8.57 -10.69
N LEU A 263 7.26 8.28 -10.59
CA LEU A 263 7.75 6.92 -10.87
C LEU A 263 7.16 5.93 -9.84
N ARG A 264 6.67 4.80 -10.32
CA ARG A 264 6.05 3.72 -9.54
C ARG A 264 7.01 2.54 -9.46
N ILE A 265 7.41 2.20 -8.24
CA ILE A 265 8.24 1.04 -7.92
C ILE A 265 7.29 -0.05 -7.44
N ALA A 266 6.96 -0.98 -8.33
CA ALA A 266 6.19 -2.18 -8.01
C ALA A 266 7.06 -3.14 -7.19
N VAL A 267 6.56 -3.59 -6.04
CA VAL A 267 7.28 -4.42 -5.09
C VAL A 267 6.70 -5.83 -5.10
N GLU A 268 7.56 -6.82 -5.32
CA GLU A 268 7.23 -8.24 -5.22
C GLU A 268 8.02 -8.87 -4.08
N MET A 269 7.34 -9.30 -3.03
CA MET A 269 7.95 -10.04 -1.93
C MET A 269 8.19 -11.48 -2.37
N THR A 270 9.39 -12.00 -2.09
CA THR A 270 9.71 -13.40 -2.40
C THR A 270 10.43 -14.07 -1.24
N ALA A 271 9.97 -15.26 -0.89
CA ALA A 271 10.53 -16.08 0.18
C ALA A 271 11.07 -17.43 -0.32
N SER A 272 10.78 -17.78 -1.57
CA SER A 272 11.16 -19.03 -2.23
C SER A 272 11.15 -18.83 -3.74
N THR A 273 11.77 -19.77 -4.45
CA THR A 273 11.74 -19.80 -5.92
C THR A 273 11.05 -21.09 -6.39
N GLY A 274 10.40 -21.01 -7.56
CA GLY A 274 9.61 -22.09 -8.15
C GLY A 274 8.90 -21.61 -9.42
N ALA A 275 8.16 -22.49 -10.09
CA ALA A 275 7.53 -22.19 -11.38
C ALA A 275 6.59 -20.97 -11.32
N SER A 276 5.82 -20.80 -10.23
CA SER A 276 4.95 -19.65 -10.05
C SER A 276 5.72 -18.32 -9.92
N PHE A 277 6.87 -18.35 -9.23
CA PHE A 277 7.76 -17.19 -9.12
C PHE A 277 8.40 -16.87 -10.48
N GLU A 278 8.93 -17.86 -11.19
CA GLU A 278 9.49 -17.64 -12.54
C GLU A 278 8.44 -17.06 -13.49
N ALA A 279 7.21 -17.56 -13.45
CA ALA A 279 6.10 -17.01 -14.24
C ALA A 279 5.73 -15.56 -13.87
N LYS A 280 5.84 -15.16 -12.59
CA LYS A 280 5.68 -13.77 -12.17
C LYS A 280 6.80 -12.88 -12.74
N VAL A 281 8.05 -13.31 -12.60
CA VAL A 281 9.22 -12.57 -13.11
C VAL A 281 9.13 -12.40 -14.62
N GLU A 282 8.78 -13.47 -15.35
CA GLU A 282 8.61 -13.45 -16.79
C GLU A 282 7.50 -12.48 -17.22
N ARG A 283 6.37 -12.50 -16.51
CA ARG A 283 5.24 -11.60 -16.78
C ARG A 283 5.62 -10.13 -16.64
N TRP A 284 6.34 -9.77 -15.58
CA TRP A 284 6.87 -8.42 -15.41
C TRP A 284 7.85 -8.05 -16.52
N ALA A 285 8.80 -8.93 -16.86
CA ALA A 285 9.74 -8.67 -17.95
C ALA A 285 9.04 -8.45 -19.29
N LYS A 286 8.05 -9.29 -19.60
CA LYS A 286 7.23 -9.17 -20.80
C LYS A 286 6.48 -7.84 -20.83
N LEU A 287 5.79 -7.47 -19.75
CA LEU A 287 5.10 -6.17 -19.63
C LEU A 287 6.05 -5.00 -19.86
N LEU A 288 7.16 -4.95 -19.13
CA LEU A 288 8.12 -3.85 -19.24
C LEU A 288 8.75 -3.76 -20.63
N SER A 289 8.95 -4.88 -21.33
CA SER A 289 9.49 -4.87 -22.69
C SER A 289 8.54 -4.31 -23.76
N HIS A 290 7.22 -4.37 -23.52
CA HIS A 290 6.20 -3.87 -24.45
C HIS A 290 5.82 -2.40 -24.19
N HIS A 291 6.17 -1.87 -23.02
CA HIS A 291 5.74 -0.54 -22.60
C HIS A 291 6.91 0.34 -22.21
N ARG A 292 6.98 1.55 -22.76
CA ARG A 292 8.04 2.49 -22.41
C ARG A 292 7.92 2.96 -20.96
N LEU A 293 9.07 3.24 -20.34
CA LEU A 293 9.14 3.82 -19.00
C LEU A 293 8.48 5.20 -19.00
N ALA A 294 8.68 6.02 -20.03
CA ALA A 294 8.05 7.33 -20.16
C ALA A 294 6.51 7.26 -20.17
N ASP A 295 5.93 6.17 -20.68
CA ASP A 295 4.48 5.99 -20.85
C ASP A 295 3.81 5.28 -19.67
N THR A 296 4.57 4.62 -18.81
CA THR A 296 4.01 3.85 -17.69
C THR A 296 4.52 4.32 -16.33
N GLY A 297 5.77 4.75 -16.28
CA GLY A 297 6.48 5.10 -15.05
C GLY A 297 6.73 3.90 -14.15
N ILE A 298 6.71 2.66 -14.67
CA ILE A 298 6.81 1.44 -13.85
C ILE A 298 8.22 0.84 -13.91
N VAL A 299 8.76 0.58 -12.71
CA VAL A 299 9.89 -0.31 -12.45
C VAL A 299 9.48 -1.35 -11.41
N VAL A 300 10.19 -2.49 -11.36
CA VAL A 300 9.84 -3.61 -10.49
C VAL A 300 11.03 -3.98 -9.61
N VAL A 301 10.82 -4.14 -8.30
CA VAL A 301 11.82 -4.67 -7.38
C VAL A 301 11.32 -5.95 -6.72
N PHE A 302 12.10 -7.02 -6.85
CA PHE A 302 11.89 -8.28 -6.14
C PHE A 302 12.65 -8.22 -4.82
N VAL A 303 11.93 -8.28 -3.71
CA VAL A 303 12.49 -8.19 -2.36
C VAL A 303 12.57 -9.60 -1.75
N VAL A 304 13.80 -10.09 -1.62
CA VAL A 304 14.12 -11.40 -1.07
C VAL A 304 13.98 -11.35 0.45
N ALA A 305 12.90 -11.93 0.96
CA ALA A 305 12.54 -12.01 2.38
C ALA A 305 12.24 -13.48 2.80
N PRO A 306 13.24 -14.37 2.74
CA PRO A 306 13.15 -15.74 3.28
C PRO A 306 12.97 -15.70 4.81
N ARG A 307 12.66 -16.84 5.43
CA ARG A 307 12.51 -16.86 6.90
C ARG A 307 13.88 -16.70 7.58
N PRO A 308 14.02 -15.84 8.61
CA PRO A 308 15.31 -15.56 9.24
C PRO A 308 15.87 -16.72 10.06
N ASP A 309 15.05 -17.68 10.47
CA ASP A 309 15.45 -18.89 11.21
C ASP A 309 16.17 -19.93 10.33
N LYS A 310 16.23 -19.71 9.01
CA LYS A 310 16.87 -20.61 8.04
C LYS A 310 17.99 -19.91 7.26
N THR A 311 19.13 -19.67 7.91
CA THR A 311 20.25 -18.85 7.38
C THR A 311 20.81 -19.33 6.04
N VAL A 312 20.89 -20.64 5.80
CA VAL A 312 21.39 -21.22 4.53
C VAL A 312 20.48 -20.86 3.35
N ALA A 313 19.17 -20.74 3.58
CA ALA A 313 18.19 -20.50 2.53
C ALA A 313 18.27 -19.08 1.93
N VAL A 314 18.85 -18.09 2.63
CA VAL A 314 18.79 -16.69 2.17
C VAL A 314 19.63 -16.45 0.92
N LYS A 315 20.88 -16.90 0.96
CA LYS A 315 21.81 -16.73 -0.17
C LYS A 315 21.35 -17.52 -1.40
N GLU A 316 20.87 -18.75 -1.19
CA GLU A 316 20.36 -19.60 -2.26
C GLU A 316 19.13 -18.99 -2.95
N VAL A 317 18.17 -18.49 -2.17
CA VAL A 317 16.99 -17.81 -2.72
C VAL A 317 17.40 -16.55 -3.47
N ALA A 318 18.30 -15.72 -2.92
CA ALA A 318 18.75 -14.51 -3.60
C ALA A 318 19.43 -14.82 -4.94
N VAL A 319 20.29 -15.84 -5.00
CA VAL A 319 20.93 -16.30 -6.25
C VAL A 319 19.89 -16.79 -7.26
N ALA A 320 18.92 -17.59 -6.82
CA ALA A 320 17.87 -18.10 -7.69
C ALA A 320 16.96 -16.98 -8.25
N VAL A 321 16.57 -16.01 -7.42
CA VAL A 321 15.81 -14.82 -7.82
C VAL A 321 16.59 -14.01 -8.85
N ARG A 322 17.88 -13.72 -8.59
CA ARG A 322 18.76 -13.05 -9.54
C ARG A 322 18.82 -13.81 -10.87
N LYS A 323 19.05 -15.14 -10.84
CA LYS A 323 19.08 -15.96 -12.06
C LYS A 323 17.79 -15.87 -12.86
N ALA A 324 16.63 -15.95 -12.20
CA ALA A 324 15.33 -15.83 -12.85
C ALA A 324 15.12 -14.45 -13.49
N VAL A 325 15.43 -13.37 -12.77
CA VAL A 325 15.33 -12.00 -13.29
C VAL A 325 16.26 -11.80 -14.49
N ALA A 326 17.54 -12.21 -14.40
CA ALA A 326 18.49 -12.11 -15.50
C ALA A 326 18.12 -12.98 -16.71
N LYS A 327 17.43 -14.11 -16.50
CA LYS A 327 16.90 -14.94 -17.60
C LYS A 327 15.74 -14.21 -18.29
N ALA A 328 14.79 -13.69 -17.51
CA ALA A 328 13.61 -13.00 -18.04
C ALA A 328 13.97 -11.70 -18.77
N THR A 329 14.87 -10.89 -18.23
CA THR A 329 15.32 -9.65 -18.90
C THR A 329 16.06 -9.92 -20.21
N ARG A 330 16.70 -11.10 -20.37
CA ARG A 330 17.29 -11.53 -21.64
C ARG A 330 16.26 -12.03 -22.64
N ALA A 331 15.23 -12.74 -22.17
CA ALA A 331 14.13 -13.21 -23.02
C ALA A 331 13.25 -12.05 -23.51
N TYR A 332 13.11 -11.00 -22.71
CA TYR A 332 12.30 -9.81 -23.00
C TYR A 332 13.14 -8.54 -22.82
N PRO A 333 14.06 -8.22 -23.75
CA PRO A 333 15.08 -7.18 -23.55
C PRO A 333 14.55 -5.73 -23.56
N GLY A 334 13.38 -5.49 -24.16
CA GLY A 334 12.92 -4.13 -24.47
C GLY A 334 13.74 -3.51 -25.60
N VAL A 335 13.74 -2.17 -25.68
CA VAL A 335 14.49 -1.42 -26.71
C VAL A 335 15.78 -0.82 -26.13
N ASN A 336 16.76 -0.51 -26.98
CA ASN A 336 18.12 -0.13 -26.53
C ASN A 336 18.17 1.07 -25.56
N PHE A 337 17.27 2.03 -25.71
CA PHE A 337 17.19 3.22 -24.86
C PHE A 337 16.21 3.08 -23.68
N ASP A 338 15.52 1.93 -23.56
CA ASP A 338 14.51 1.62 -22.54
C ASP A 338 14.51 0.12 -22.27
N ARG A 339 15.64 -0.35 -21.74
CA ARG A 339 15.90 -1.79 -21.56
C ARG A 339 15.15 -2.29 -20.34
N THR A 340 14.54 -3.47 -20.45
CA THR A 340 13.89 -4.16 -19.33
C THR A 340 14.87 -4.39 -18.16
N ALA A 341 16.14 -4.68 -18.47
CA ALA A 341 17.20 -4.86 -17.49
C ALA A 341 17.50 -3.61 -16.64
N ASP A 342 17.15 -2.41 -17.09
CA ASP A 342 17.29 -1.18 -16.32
C ASP A 342 16.06 -0.87 -15.45
N ARG A 343 15.01 -1.70 -15.53
CA ARG A 343 13.71 -1.52 -14.88
C ARG A 343 13.30 -2.67 -13.96
N MET A 344 14.11 -3.74 -13.90
CA MET A 344 13.93 -4.86 -12.98
C MET A 344 15.09 -4.94 -12.00
N PHE A 345 14.74 -5.01 -10.72
CA PHE A 345 15.68 -4.91 -9.62
C PHE A 345 15.50 -6.06 -8.62
N VAL A 346 16.56 -6.38 -7.89
CA VAL A 346 16.55 -7.34 -6.79
C VAL A 346 17.15 -6.69 -5.56
N ALA A 347 16.47 -6.81 -4.43
CA ALA A 347 16.95 -6.40 -3.12
C ALA A 347 16.76 -7.54 -2.11
N GLU A 348 17.49 -7.48 -1.00
CA GLU A 348 17.37 -8.45 0.09
C GLU A 348 16.87 -7.72 1.33
N TRP A 349 15.83 -8.24 1.98
CA TRP A 349 15.27 -7.64 3.19
C TRP A 349 16.35 -7.40 4.25
N THR A 350 17.22 -8.39 4.45
CA THR A 350 18.32 -8.35 5.41
C THR A 350 19.43 -7.37 5.03
N SER A 351 19.52 -6.95 3.76
CA SER A 351 20.43 -5.88 3.35
C SER A 351 19.90 -4.49 3.71
N TRP A 352 18.58 -4.32 3.78
CA TRP A 352 17.95 -3.09 4.24
C TRP A 352 17.77 -3.06 5.75
N PHE A 353 17.42 -4.20 6.35
CA PHE A 353 17.10 -4.33 7.75
C PHE A 353 17.90 -5.51 8.30
N PRO A 354 19.15 -5.30 8.75
CA PRO A 354 20.04 -6.41 9.12
C PRO A 354 19.60 -7.14 10.41
N ALA A 355 18.87 -6.45 11.29
CA ALA A 355 18.30 -7.02 12.50
C ALA A 355 17.00 -6.31 12.88
N ALA A 356 16.30 -6.86 13.88
CA ALA A 356 15.14 -6.22 14.47
C ALA A 356 15.48 -4.78 14.90
N ARG A 357 14.61 -3.85 14.53
CA ARG A 357 14.74 -2.41 14.84
C ARG A 357 15.98 -1.71 14.25
N GLN A 358 16.67 -2.34 13.30
CA GLN A 358 17.83 -1.77 12.62
C GLN A 358 17.54 -1.52 11.15
N VAL A 359 18.26 -0.54 10.58
CA VAL A 359 18.19 -0.16 9.17
C VAL A 359 19.58 0.18 8.65
N ASP A 360 19.89 -0.30 7.46
CA ASP A 360 21.05 0.14 6.70
C ASP A 360 20.73 1.48 6.03
N ARG A 361 21.62 2.47 6.11
CA ARG A 361 21.41 3.80 5.50
C ARG A 361 21.07 3.72 4.00
N ALA A 362 21.54 2.69 3.29
CA ALA A 362 21.24 2.49 1.88
C ALA A 362 19.74 2.23 1.62
N PHE A 363 18.96 1.85 2.62
CA PHE A 363 17.50 1.75 2.52
C PHE A 363 16.83 3.10 2.21
N MET A 364 17.41 4.22 2.67
CA MET A 364 16.83 5.56 2.45
C MET A 364 16.73 5.96 0.98
N SER A 365 17.53 5.33 0.12
CA SER A 365 17.46 5.45 -1.34
C SER A 365 16.97 4.15 -2.03
N LEU A 366 16.39 3.21 -1.26
CA LEU A 366 15.95 1.88 -1.69
C LEU A 366 17.01 1.14 -2.53
N ALA A 367 18.21 0.97 -1.96
CA ALA A 367 19.31 0.32 -2.67
C ALA A 367 18.96 -1.10 -3.13
N ALA A 368 19.22 -1.40 -4.40
CA ALA A 368 18.95 -2.68 -5.04
C ALA A 368 20.03 -3.00 -6.08
N TYR A 369 19.88 -4.13 -6.78
CA TYR A 369 20.75 -4.52 -7.88
C TYR A 369 19.95 -4.72 -9.17
N ARG A 370 20.51 -4.33 -10.32
CA ARG A 370 19.94 -4.55 -11.66
C ARG A 370 20.88 -5.35 -12.56
N PRO A 371 20.37 -6.21 -13.47
CA PRO A 371 21.18 -7.03 -14.35
C PRO A 371 21.61 -6.29 -15.64
N SER A 372 22.23 -5.12 -15.50
CA SER A 372 22.60 -4.26 -16.65
C SER A 372 24.11 -4.03 -16.84
N GLY A 373 24.93 -4.75 -16.09
CA GLY A 373 26.38 -4.78 -16.26
C GLY A 373 26.87 -5.71 -17.38
N PRO A 374 28.19 -5.73 -17.64
CA PRO A 374 28.81 -6.68 -18.56
C PRO A 374 28.67 -8.13 -18.05
N ALA A 375 28.93 -9.12 -18.91
CA ALA A 375 28.66 -10.53 -18.60
C ALA A 375 29.38 -11.06 -17.34
N ASP A 376 30.59 -10.58 -17.07
CA ASP A 376 31.44 -10.90 -15.92
C ASP A 376 31.01 -10.18 -14.63
N GLN A 377 30.34 -9.03 -14.74
CA GLN A 377 29.82 -8.25 -13.63
C GLN A 377 28.38 -7.79 -13.87
N LEU A 378 27.50 -8.76 -14.15
CA LEU A 378 26.14 -8.49 -14.63
C LEU A 378 25.31 -7.62 -13.66
N TRP A 379 25.47 -7.83 -12.35
CA TRP A 379 24.68 -7.16 -11.32
C TRP A 379 25.34 -5.86 -10.87
N ARG A 380 24.69 -4.74 -11.14
CA ARG A 380 25.15 -3.41 -10.73
C ARG A 380 24.26 -2.85 -9.62
N PRO A 381 24.84 -2.16 -8.62
CA PRO A 381 24.05 -1.46 -7.63
C PRO A 381 23.23 -0.34 -8.27
N ALA A 382 22.05 -0.11 -7.73
CA ALA A 382 21.15 0.97 -8.11
C ALA A 382 20.45 1.52 -6.86
N LEU A 383 20.18 2.82 -6.86
CA LEU A 383 19.44 3.51 -5.81
C LEU A 383 18.11 3.96 -6.42
N LEU A 384 17.02 3.24 -6.13
CA LEU A 384 15.75 3.38 -6.87
C LEU A 384 15.12 4.77 -6.71
N LEU A 385 15.42 5.45 -5.61
CA LEU A 385 14.91 6.80 -5.34
C LEU A 385 15.77 7.92 -5.92
N GLU A 386 16.94 7.61 -6.50
CA GLU A 386 17.83 8.61 -7.08
C GLU A 386 17.52 8.82 -8.56
N PRO A 387 17.02 10.00 -8.98
CA PRO A 387 16.68 10.25 -10.38
C PRO A 387 17.87 10.15 -11.34
N ALA A 388 19.09 10.39 -10.86
CA ALA A 388 20.29 10.23 -11.67
C ALA A 388 20.62 8.75 -11.97
N VAL A 389 20.16 7.82 -11.12
CA VAL A 389 20.44 6.37 -11.26
C VAL A 389 19.30 5.65 -11.97
N VAL A 390 18.07 6.03 -11.64
CA VAL A 390 16.83 5.58 -12.29
C VAL A 390 16.10 6.83 -12.82
N PRO A 391 16.50 7.31 -14.02
CA PRO A 391 15.90 8.49 -14.62
C PRO A 391 14.48 8.20 -15.08
N PHE A 392 13.61 9.18 -14.87
CA PHE A 392 12.23 9.13 -15.30
C PHE A 392 11.81 10.48 -15.85
N THR A 393 11.30 10.48 -17.06
CA THR A 393 10.66 11.64 -17.69
C THR A 393 9.41 11.12 -18.36
N ALA A 394 8.26 11.49 -17.80
CA ALA A 394 6.98 11.03 -18.31
C ALA A 394 6.66 11.68 -19.65
N SER A 395 5.97 10.94 -20.53
CA SER A 395 5.36 11.51 -21.74
C SER A 395 4.26 12.52 -21.39
N ASP A 396 3.56 12.29 -20.27
CA ASP A 396 2.60 13.22 -19.66
C ASP A 396 2.94 13.39 -18.17
N THR A 397 3.58 14.51 -17.83
CA THR A 397 4.00 14.84 -16.46
C THR A 397 2.81 15.03 -15.52
N THR A 398 1.69 15.57 -16.01
CA THR A 398 0.49 15.81 -15.20
C THR A 398 -0.17 14.48 -14.83
N ALA A 399 -0.34 13.57 -15.79
CA ALA A 399 -0.88 12.24 -15.53
C ALA A 399 0.06 11.40 -14.64
N ALA A 400 1.38 11.51 -14.84
CA ALA A 400 2.35 10.82 -14.00
C ALA A 400 2.29 11.27 -12.54
N ALA A 401 2.14 12.56 -12.27
CA ALA A 401 2.06 13.12 -10.93
C ALA A 401 0.66 12.96 -10.26
N ALA A 402 -0.40 12.79 -11.05
CA ALA A 402 -1.78 12.69 -10.55
C ALA A 402 -1.99 11.57 -9.52
N VAL A 403 -1.20 10.50 -9.58
CA VAL A 403 -1.24 9.40 -8.60
C VAL A 403 -0.99 9.89 -7.17
N LEU A 404 -0.10 10.87 -6.96
CA LEU A 404 0.21 11.39 -5.63
C LEU A 404 -0.98 12.11 -5.03
N ARG A 405 -1.62 12.96 -5.85
CA ARG A 405 -2.85 13.67 -5.49
C ARG A 405 -4.03 12.72 -5.30
N ASN A 406 -4.17 11.69 -6.12
CA ASN A 406 -5.25 10.71 -5.97
C ASN A 406 -5.03 9.80 -4.75
N ALA A 407 -3.78 9.48 -4.41
CA ALA A 407 -3.45 8.67 -3.26
C ALA A 407 -3.69 9.41 -1.93
N SER A 408 -3.54 10.74 -1.89
CA SER A 408 -3.72 11.52 -0.66
C SER A 408 -5.13 11.44 -0.07
N MET A 409 -6.15 11.16 -0.89
CA MET A 409 -7.52 10.99 -0.43
C MET A 409 -7.86 9.57 0.06
N LEU A 410 -6.91 8.63 0.01
CA LEU A 410 -7.14 7.23 0.37
C LEU A 410 -6.74 6.97 1.83
N ARG A 411 -7.66 6.40 2.61
CA ARG A 411 -7.46 6.11 4.03
C ARG A 411 -6.52 4.93 4.30
N GLY A 412 -6.17 4.16 3.27
CA GLY A 412 -5.17 3.09 3.37
C GLY A 412 -3.73 3.54 3.14
N VAL A 413 -3.50 4.78 2.67
CA VAL A 413 -2.16 5.37 2.48
C VAL A 413 -1.64 5.91 3.80
N PRO A 414 -0.34 5.77 4.17
CA PRO A 414 0.20 6.36 5.40
C PRO A 414 -0.23 7.81 5.61
N HIS A 415 -0.84 8.10 6.75
CA HIS A 415 -1.56 9.36 6.97
C HIS A 415 -0.68 10.62 6.87
N TRP A 416 0.63 10.50 7.13
CA TRP A 416 1.59 11.60 6.97
C TRP A 416 2.04 11.86 5.52
N LEU A 417 1.73 10.94 4.59
CA LEU A 417 1.94 11.15 3.16
C LEU A 417 0.71 11.75 2.48
N ARG A 418 -0.41 11.92 3.20
CA ARG A 418 -1.63 12.52 2.66
C ARG A 418 -1.50 14.04 2.69
N THR A 419 -1.67 14.65 1.52
CA THR A 419 -1.72 16.11 1.35
C THR A 419 -3.15 16.65 1.48
N SER A 420 -3.28 17.94 1.74
CA SER A 420 -4.58 18.63 1.73
C SER A 420 -5.14 18.85 0.32
N ASP A 421 -4.27 18.88 -0.70
CA ASP A 421 -4.66 18.88 -2.10
C ASP A 421 -5.17 17.49 -2.50
N THR A 422 -6.48 17.30 -2.41
CA THR A 422 -7.20 16.07 -2.71
C THR A 422 -8.24 16.31 -3.82
N PRO A 423 -8.56 15.29 -4.64
CA PRO A 423 -9.64 15.38 -5.62
C PRO A 423 -10.99 15.64 -4.97
N ILE A 424 -11.73 16.62 -5.48
CA ILE A 424 -13.11 16.86 -5.10
C ILE A 424 -14.01 15.95 -5.95
N LEU A 425 -14.56 14.89 -5.34
CA LEU A 425 -15.26 13.84 -6.09
C LEU A 425 -16.77 14.02 -6.24
N TRP A 426 -17.43 14.79 -5.37
CA TRP A 426 -18.88 14.96 -5.43
C TRP A 426 -19.38 15.58 -6.77
N PRO A 427 -18.67 16.53 -7.43
CA PRO A 427 -19.16 17.13 -8.68
C PRO A 427 -19.27 16.10 -9.80
N GLN A 428 -18.37 15.13 -9.85
CA GLN A 428 -18.38 14.08 -10.86
C GLN A 428 -19.69 13.29 -10.80
N LYS A 429 -20.12 12.85 -9.61
CA LYS A 429 -21.38 12.11 -9.46
C LYS A 429 -22.61 12.96 -9.70
N VAL A 430 -22.58 14.23 -9.33
CA VAL A 430 -23.67 15.16 -9.62
C VAL A 430 -23.83 15.38 -11.12
N SER A 431 -22.71 15.53 -11.84
CA SER A 431 -22.70 15.64 -13.30
C SER A 431 -23.16 14.36 -14.00
N GLU A 432 -22.77 13.18 -13.52
CA GLU A 432 -23.26 11.89 -14.04
C GLU A 432 -24.78 11.73 -13.90
N LEU A 433 -25.38 12.36 -12.89
CA LEU A 433 -26.83 12.40 -12.68
C LEU A 433 -27.54 13.48 -13.52
N GLY A 434 -26.82 14.17 -14.42
CA GLY A 434 -27.37 15.18 -15.32
C GLY A 434 -27.49 16.58 -14.72
N TYR A 435 -26.91 16.82 -13.53
CA TYR A 435 -26.97 18.14 -12.90
C TYR A 435 -25.67 18.93 -13.16
N PRO A 436 -25.75 20.20 -13.61
CA PRO A 436 -24.57 21.04 -13.86
C PRO A 436 -23.87 21.52 -12.57
N GLY A 437 -24.46 21.25 -11.41
CA GLY A 437 -24.00 21.67 -10.09
C GLY A 437 -24.92 21.09 -9.01
N LEU A 438 -24.74 21.50 -7.76
CA LEU A 438 -25.63 21.03 -6.68
C LEU A 438 -27.10 21.30 -7.07
N PRO A 439 -27.96 20.27 -7.06
CA PRO A 439 -29.37 20.46 -7.42
C PRO A 439 -29.99 21.42 -6.42
N VAL A 440 -30.49 22.54 -6.94
CA VAL A 440 -31.25 23.51 -6.15
C VAL A 440 -32.71 23.37 -6.54
N PRO A 441 -33.63 23.20 -5.58
CA PRO A 441 -35.06 23.18 -5.86
C PRO A 441 -35.48 24.45 -6.60
N ALA A 442 -36.41 24.32 -7.54
CA ALA A 442 -37.07 25.49 -8.12
C ALA A 442 -37.76 26.30 -7.01
N ALA A 443 -37.79 27.63 -7.16
CA ALA A 443 -38.55 28.47 -6.26
C ALA A 443 -40.02 28.02 -6.26
N SER A 444 -40.65 27.95 -5.10
CA SER A 444 -42.08 27.61 -4.99
C SER A 444 -43.01 28.64 -5.62
N ARG A 445 -42.52 29.88 -5.83
CA ARG A 445 -43.22 31.01 -6.46
C ARG A 445 -42.24 31.84 -7.33
N PRO A 446 -41.81 31.32 -8.49
CA PRO A 446 -40.81 31.98 -9.33
C PRO A 446 -41.21 33.40 -9.75
N GLU A 447 -42.50 33.67 -9.90
CA GLU A 447 -43.09 34.97 -10.25
C GLU A 447 -42.91 36.06 -9.18
N THR A 448 -42.73 35.65 -7.92
CA THR A 448 -42.48 36.58 -6.80
C THR A 448 -40.99 36.79 -6.53
N TYR A 449 -40.13 35.97 -7.14
CA TYR A 449 -38.72 35.89 -6.81
C TYR A 449 -37.89 36.86 -7.67
N LYS A 450 -37.86 38.14 -7.28
CA LYS A 450 -37.00 39.19 -7.88
C LYS A 450 -35.57 39.21 -7.31
N GLY A 451 -35.01 38.05 -6.98
CA GLY A 451 -33.74 37.90 -6.25
C GLY A 451 -32.71 37.03 -6.98
N LYS A 452 -31.48 37.00 -6.44
CA LYS A 452 -30.41 36.09 -6.89
C LYS A 452 -30.90 34.64 -6.87
N PRO A 453 -30.44 33.76 -7.78
CA PRO A 453 -30.88 32.36 -7.85
C PRO A 453 -30.81 31.68 -6.47
N LEU A 454 -31.77 30.80 -6.15
CA LEU A 454 -31.68 29.94 -4.98
C LEU A 454 -30.30 29.25 -4.97
N GLY A 455 -29.63 29.27 -3.82
CA GLY A 455 -28.29 28.72 -3.65
C GLY A 455 -27.12 29.70 -3.86
N ALA A 456 -27.38 30.90 -4.40
CA ALA A 456 -26.39 31.98 -4.41
C ALA A 456 -26.21 32.56 -2.99
N GLY A 457 -24.98 32.90 -2.62
CA GLY A 457 -24.67 33.46 -1.30
C GLY A 457 -25.38 34.82 -1.05
N HIS A 458 -25.80 35.04 0.19
CA HIS A 458 -26.43 36.28 0.64
C HIS A 458 -25.76 36.80 1.93
N GLY A 459 -25.24 38.02 1.89
CA GLY A 459 -24.54 38.63 3.03
C GLY A 459 -23.34 37.78 3.50
N VAL A 460 -23.27 37.54 4.82
CA VAL A 460 -22.21 36.72 5.46
C VAL A 460 -22.35 35.22 5.16
N SER A 461 -23.52 34.79 4.68
CA SER A 461 -23.79 33.41 4.30
C SER A 461 -23.31 33.19 2.86
N GLY A 462 -22.19 32.48 2.68
CA GLY A 462 -21.67 32.12 1.37
C GLY A 462 -22.61 31.24 0.55
N ALA A 463 -22.22 30.91 -0.69
CA ALA A 463 -23.00 30.04 -1.57
C ALA A 463 -23.31 28.68 -0.92
N THR A 464 -24.42 28.05 -1.31
CA THR A 464 -24.81 26.71 -0.84
C THR A 464 -23.66 25.73 -1.05
N ARG A 465 -23.29 25.03 0.03
CA ARG A 465 -22.23 24.04 0.03
C ARG A 465 -22.82 22.63 0.09
N PRO A 466 -22.13 21.61 -0.43
CA PRO A 466 -22.57 20.23 -0.25
C PRO A 466 -22.62 19.86 1.25
N PRO A 467 -23.43 18.85 1.64
CA PRO A 467 -23.34 18.24 2.96
C PRO A 467 -21.90 17.93 3.37
N LYS A 468 -21.58 18.05 4.67
CA LYS A 468 -20.20 17.86 5.18
C LYS A 468 -19.58 16.54 4.70
N ARG A 469 -20.36 15.46 4.65
CA ARG A 469 -19.96 14.12 4.19
C ARG A 469 -19.65 14.00 2.69
N LEU A 470 -20.05 14.98 1.87
CA LEU A 470 -19.68 15.09 0.45
C LEU A 470 -18.45 15.98 0.23
N ARG A 471 -18.09 16.76 1.25
CA ARG A 471 -16.94 17.67 1.23
C ARG A 471 -15.68 17.04 1.83
N THR A 472 -15.75 15.79 2.26
CA THR A 472 -14.74 15.14 3.09
C THR A 472 -13.37 15.15 2.40
N THR A 473 -12.51 16.04 2.87
CA THR A 473 -11.05 15.95 2.78
C THR A 473 -10.56 15.21 4.04
N LEU A 474 -9.58 14.31 3.90
CA LEU A 474 -9.09 13.48 5.00
C LEU A 474 -8.39 14.27 6.10
#